data_AF-A0A453CXA8-F1
#
_entry.id   AF-A0A453CXA8-F1
#
_cell.length_a   1.000
_cell.length_b   1.000
_cell.length_c   1.000
_cell.angle_alpha   90.00
_cell.angle_beta   90.00
_cell.angle_gamma   90.00
#
_symmetry.space_group_name_H-M   'P 1'
#
loop_
_entity.id
_entity.type
_entity.pdbx_description
1 polymer ?
#
loop_
_entity_poly.entity_id
_entity_poly.type
_entity_poly.pdbx_seq_one_letter_code
_entity_poly.pdbx_strand_id
1 'polypeptide(L)'
;MSSLVIGQKRSMRHQEVPSQGPLGIDADKPDLAEERPGSMLVNNPIVGQTSVVSPSTNDDMVALREHMIKQFLEIDKYGGRIIGIKEMGKLNVKAFEIACAEKFRTTKAADASSKLYSLWQQRITDVSWNPFNTVTVEGNHQEVLNVNDDKLQELKKEWGESPYKAVIDALMEMKEYNCLGDRSTVYELWNYRADRKATLTECTEYMADRVQELTAVKRRKTRR
;
A
#
# COMPACT_ATOMS: atom_id res chain seq x y z
N MET A 1 -64.54 2.35 2.27
CA MET A 1 -64.47 3.65 1.58
C MET A 1 -63.16 3.64 0.80
N SER A 2 -63.11 3.07 -0.41
CA SER A 2 -63.52 3.69 -1.69
C SER A 2 -62.69 4.95 -1.94
N SER A 3 -61.63 4.86 -2.76
CA SER A 3 -61.60 5.27 -4.17
C SER A 3 -60.57 6.42 -4.31
N LEU A 4 -59.88 6.73 -5.41
CA LEU A 4 -59.67 6.13 -6.73
C LEU A 4 -58.77 7.17 -7.49
N VAL A 5 -57.58 6.73 -7.93
CA VAL A 5 -56.95 6.93 -9.27
C VAL A 5 -56.63 8.36 -9.80
N ILE A 6 -55.66 8.32 -10.73
CA ILE A 6 -55.34 9.19 -11.89
C ILE A 6 -54.06 10.00 -11.64
N GLY A 7 -52.91 9.83 -12.31
CA GLY A 7 -52.58 9.20 -13.59
C GLY A 7 -52.32 10.25 -14.66
N GLN A 8 -51.07 10.49 -15.07
CA GLN A 8 -50.79 11.01 -16.42
C GLN A 8 -49.36 10.67 -16.89
N LYS A 9 -49.29 10.29 -18.17
CA LYS A 9 -48.14 9.79 -18.95
C LYS A 9 -47.68 10.86 -19.97
N ARG A 10 -46.46 10.65 -20.48
CA ARG A 10 -45.87 11.05 -21.80
C ARG A 10 -45.38 12.50 -21.98
N SER A 11 -44.16 12.67 -22.50
CA SER A 11 -43.92 12.74 -23.95
C SER A 11 -42.43 12.92 -24.30
N MET A 12 -41.94 12.14 -25.28
CA MET A 12 -40.67 12.33 -25.98
C MET A 12 -40.82 13.36 -27.11
N ARG A 13 -39.78 14.14 -27.41
CA ARG A 13 -39.55 14.73 -28.73
C ARG A 13 -38.06 14.77 -29.07
N HIS A 14 -37.75 14.22 -30.24
CA HIS A 14 -36.52 14.32 -31.00
C HIS A 14 -36.43 15.67 -31.75
N GLN A 15 -35.20 16.04 -32.13
CA GLN A 15 -34.73 16.83 -33.30
C GLN A 15 -33.52 17.69 -32.83
N GLU A 16 -32.42 17.88 -33.55
CA GLU A 16 -32.00 17.52 -34.90
C GLU A 16 -30.49 17.79 -35.01
N VAL A 17 -29.80 17.00 -35.83
CA VAL A 17 -28.42 17.22 -36.29
C VAL A 17 -28.49 17.86 -37.68
N PRO A 18 -27.59 18.80 -38.04
CA PRO A 18 -27.27 19.06 -39.44
C PRO A 18 -25.93 18.42 -39.83
N SER A 19 -26.03 17.57 -40.85
CA SER A 19 -24.96 17.04 -41.70
C SER A 19 -24.48 18.09 -42.71
N GLN A 20 -23.23 18.00 -43.18
CA GLN A 20 -22.82 17.93 -44.60
C GLN A 20 -21.27 17.90 -44.71
N GLY A 21 -20.75 16.96 -45.53
CA GLY A 21 -19.32 16.62 -45.69
C GLY A 21 -18.58 17.37 -46.82
N PRO A 22 -17.87 16.66 -47.72
CA PRO A 22 -16.43 16.33 -47.60
C PRO A 22 -15.59 16.83 -48.80
N LEU A 23 -14.26 16.63 -48.78
CA LEU A 23 -13.37 16.20 -49.90
C LEU A 23 -11.92 16.75 -49.75
N GLY A 24 -10.93 15.92 -50.07
CA GLY A 24 -9.55 16.36 -50.31
C GLY A 24 -8.48 15.33 -49.92
N ILE A 25 -8.25 14.36 -50.80
CA ILE A 25 -7.08 13.46 -50.80
C ILE A 25 -6.03 14.18 -51.67
N ASP A 26 -4.76 14.21 -51.25
CA ASP A 26 -3.62 14.15 -52.18
C ASP A 26 -2.37 13.67 -51.44
N ALA A 27 -1.69 12.73 -52.07
CA ALA A 27 -0.40 12.17 -51.70
C ALA A 27 0.62 12.64 -52.74
N ASP A 28 1.86 12.96 -52.36
CA ASP A 28 3.04 12.70 -53.20
C ASP A 28 4.39 12.89 -52.45
N LYS A 29 5.03 11.73 -52.23
CA LYS A 29 6.41 11.26 -52.47
C LYS A 29 7.68 12.18 -52.30
N PRO A 30 8.82 11.61 -51.81
CA PRO A 30 10.08 12.33 -51.51
C PRO A 30 11.12 12.27 -52.64
N ASP A 31 12.13 13.16 -52.63
CA ASP A 31 13.33 12.99 -53.47
C ASP A 31 14.65 13.58 -52.90
N LEU A 32 15.66 12.70 -52.96
CA LEU A 32 17.12 12.76 -53.10
C LEU A 32 18.00 14.00 -52.75
N ALA A 33 18.94 13.74 -51.84
CA ALA A 33 20.41 13.86 -51.90
C ALA A 33 21.12 15.06 -52.61
N GLU A 34 21.97 15.76 -51.85
CA GLU A 34 23.32 16.18 -52.31
C GLU A 34 24.33 16.24 -51.14
N GLU A 35 25.57 15.78 -51.41
CA GLU A 35 26.73 15.73 -50.51
C GLU A 35 27.81 16.77 -50.93
N ARG A 36 28.40 17.46 -49.92
CA ARG A 36 29.84 17.84 -49.72
C ARG A 36 30.48 19.05 -50.46
N PRO A 37 31.68 19.59 -50.05
CA PRO A 37 32.49 19.44 -48.81
C PRO A 37 33.16 20.71 -48.20
N GLY A 38 33.69 20.59 -46.96
CA GLY A 38 34.88 21.31 -46.42
C GLY A 38 34.59 22.61 -45.62
N SER A 39 35.24 22.99 -44.52
CA SER A 39 36.31 22.44 -43.66
C SER A 39 36.33 23.29 -42.38
N MET A 40 36.58 22.72 -41.20
CA MET A 40 37.62 23.17 -40.24
C MET A 40 37.47 22.46 -38.89
N LEU A 41 38.65 22.09 -38.39
CA LEU A 41 38.92 21.29 -37.21
C LEU A 41 38.61 22.07 -35.93
N VAL A 42 37.92 21.43 -34.98
CA VAL A 42 38.28 21.53 -33.55
C VAL A 42 38.09 20.16 -32.92
N ASN A 43 39.21 19.46 -32.72
CA ASN A 43 39.27 18.26 -31.89
C ASN A 43 39.10 18.68 -30.42
N ASN A 44 38.11 18.12 -29.72
CA ASN A 44 38.20 17.93 -28.28
C ASN A 44 37.62 16.55 -27.93
N PRO A 45 38.28 15.79 -27.02
CA PRO A 45 37.99 14.38 -26.82
C PRO A 45 36.63 14.16 -26.17
N ILE A 46 35.88 13.24 -26.77
CA ILE A 46 34.72 12.57 -26.19
C ILE A 46 35.19 11.87 -24.92
N VAL A 47 34.97 12.49 -23.75
CA VAL A 47 34.78 11.70 -22.53
C VAL A 47 33.39 11.13 -22.64
N GLY A 48 33.33 9.91 -23.16
CA GLY A 48 32.16 9.09 -23.03
C GLY A 48 31.88 8.89 -21.55
N GLN A 49 30.99 9.70 -20.99
CA GLN A 49 30.00 9.11 -20.11
C GLN A 49 29.11 8.24 -21.00
N THR A 50 29.61 7.04 -21.33
CA THR A 50 28.71 5.91 -21.41
C THR A 50 28.06 5.86 -20.03
N SER A 51 26.88 6.45 -19.93
CA SER A 51 25.89 6.01 -18.96
C SER A 51 25.62 4.56 -19.31
N VAL A 52 26.49 3.69 -18.79
CA VAL A 52 26.16 2.32 -18.56
C VAL A 52 25.08 2.45 -17.49
N VAL A 53 23.82 2.53 -17.92
CA VAL A 53 22.72 2.14 -17.05
C VAL A 53 22.98 0.67 -16.78
N SER A 54 23.77 0.42 -15.74
CA SER A 54 24.02 -0.90 -15.21
C SER A 54 22.64 -1.49 -14.94
N PRO A 55 22.31 -2.68 -15.46
CA PRO A 55 21.08 -3.37 -15.12
C PRO A 55 20.92 -3.69 -13.62
N SER A 56 21.91 -3.32 -12.78
CA SER A 56 22.08 -3.72 -11.39
C SER A 56 21.55 -2.75 -10.34
N THR A 57 21.24 -1.48 -10.67
CA THR A 57 20.84 -0.50 -9.63
C THR A 57 19.55 -0.91 -8.94
N ASN A 58 18.62 -1.56 -9.64
CA ASN A 58 17.38 -2.00 -9.02
C ASN A 58 17.59 -3.17 -8.06
N ASP A 59 18.42 -4.15 -8.45
CA ASP A 59 18.77 -5.30 -7.61
C ASP A 59 19.53 -4.87 -6.36
N ASP A 60 20.47 -3.94 -6.50
CA ASP A 60 21.21 -3.35 -5.39
C ASP A 60 20.28 -2.63 -4.39
N MET A 61 19.26 -1.92 -4.89
CA MET A 61 18.30 -1.21 -4.06
C MET A 61 17.33 -2.17 -3.35
N VAL A 62 16.92 -3.26 -4.01
CA VAL A 62 16.13 -4.33 -3.38
C VAL A 62 16.95 -5.02 -2.29
N ALA A 63 18.19 -5.43 -2.60
CA ALA A 63 19.09 -6.06 -1.64
C ALA A 63 19.40 -5.15 -0.44
N LEU A 64 19.58 -3.84 -0.69
CA LEU A 64 19.77 -2.86 0.37
C LEU A 64 18.53 -2.75 1.25
N ARG A 65 17.33 -2.72 0.67
CA ARG A 65 16.07 -2.70 1.44
C ARG A 65 15.94 -3.93 2.32
N GLU A 66 16.16 -5.13 1.79
CA GLU A 66 16.14 -6.38 2.56
C GLU A 66 17.18 -6.38 3.68
N HIS A 67 18.38 -5.88 3.40
CA HIS A 67 19.42 -5.75 4.42
C HIS A 67 18.99 -4.80 5.53
N MET A 68 18.41 -3.63 5.20
CA MET A 68 17.90 -2.69 6.18
C MET A 68 16.76 -3.29 7.02
N ILE A 69 15.84 -4.05 6.43
CA ILE A 69 14.80 -4.76 7.19
C ILE A 69 15.43 -5.66 8.25
N LYS A 70 16.44 -6.45 7.88
CA LYS A 70 17.16 -7.33 8.82
C LYS A 70 17.83 -6.53 9.95
N GLN A 71 18.47 -5.40 9.65
CA GLN A 71 19.06 -4.54 10.68
C GLN A 71 18.00 -3.92 11.59
N PHE A 72 16.88 -3.46 11.02
CA PHE A 72 15.80 -2.83 11.76
C PHE A 72 15.09 -3.83 12.69
N LEU A 73 14.94 -5.09 12.29
CA LEU A 73 14.43 -6.17 13.16
C LEU A 73 15.26 -6.32 14.44
N GLU A 74 16.57 -6.11 14.38
CA GLU A 74 17.44 -6.21 15.57
C GLU A 74 17.34 -5.01 16.51
N ILE A 75 17.05 -3.82 15.99
CA ILE A 75 17.01 -2.58 16.79
C ILE A 75 15.60 -2.18 17.22
N ASP A 76 14.56 -2.66 16.56
CA ASP A 76 13.15 -2.29 16.82
C ASP A 76 12.42 -3.26 17.78
N LYS A 77 13.17 -3.87 18.72
CA LYS A 77 12.62 -4.89 19.64
C LYS A 77 11.56 -4.39 20.62
N TYR A 78 11.52 -3.08 20.87
CA TYR A 78 10.63 -2.47 21.87
C TYR A 78 9.55 -1.58 21.25
N GLY A 79 9.53 -1.45 19.92
CA GLY A 79 8.64 -0.53 19.21
C GLY A 79 8.82 0.94 19.64
N GLY A 80 7.80 1.76 19.35
CA GLY A 80 7.75 3.17 19.75
C GLY A 80 8.65 4.11 18.93
N ARG A 81 9.22 3.61 17.83
CA ARG A 81 10.06 4.38 16.91
C ARG A 81 9.20 5.02 15.81
N ILE A 82 9.68 6.15 15.27
CA ILE A 82 9.05 6.80 14.12
C ILE A 82 9.22 5.94 12.86
N ILE A 83 10.45 5.46 12.65
CA ILE A 83 10.78 4.47 11.62
C ILE A 83 11.07 3.15 12.32
N GLY A 84 10.40 2.09 11.88
CA GLY A 84 10.52 0.76 12.47
C GLY A 84 10.16 -0.34 11.48
N ILE A 85 9.93 -1.53 12.01
CA ILE A 85 9.43 -2.67 11.24
C ILE A 85 7.94 -2.83 11.48
N LYS A 86 7.19 -2.98 10.38
CA LYS A 86 5.80 -3.45 10.41
C LYS A 86 5.76 -4.91 9.94
N GLU A 87 5.04 -5.73 10.69
CA GLU A 87 4.70 -7.10 10.29
C GLU A 87 3.37 -7.04 9.52
N MET A 88 3.42 -7.29 8.21
CA MET A 88 2.27 -7.14 7.33
C MET A 88 1.22 -8.21 7.64
N GLY A 89 -0.03 -7.80 7.82
CA GLY A 89 -1.11 -8.71 8.23
C GLY A 89 -1.16 -9.01 9.73
N LYS A 90 -0.33 -8.34 10.55
CA LYS A 90 -0.48 -8.40 12.01
C LYS A 90 -1.58 -7.45 12.47
N LEU A 91 -2.43 -7.93 13.35
CA LEU A 91 -3.54 -7.13 13.87
C LEU A 91 -3.04 -5.97 14.76
N ASN A 92 -3.72 -4.83 14.68
CA ASN A 92 -3.48 -3.71 15.59
C ASN A 92 -4.12 -3.99 16.95
N VAL A 93 -3.31 -4.38 17.94
CA VAL A 93 -3.74 -4.69 19.32
C VAL A 93 -4.62 -3.58 19.93
N LYS A 94 -4.29 -2.30 19.68
CA LYS A 94 -5.04 -1.17 20.26
C LYS A 94 -6.50 -1.15 19.80
N ALA A 95 -6.79 -1.63 18.60
CA ALA A 95 -8.15 -1.66 18.09
C ALA A 95 -9.06 -2.56 18.94
N PHE A 96 -8.50 -3.67 19.45
CA PHE A 96 -9.16 -4.62 20.34
C PHE A 96 -9.22 -4.09 21.77
N GLU A 97 -8.16 -3.44 22.24
CA GLU A 97 -8.14 -2.80 23.56
C GLU A 97 -9.24 -1.74 23.69
N ILE A 98 -9.41 -0.88 22.67
CA ILE A 98 -10.46 0.14 22.64
C ILE A 98 -11.85 -0.51 22.72
N ALA A 99 -12.14 -1.49 21.86
CA ALA A 99 -13.45 -2.16 21.83
C ALA A 99 -13.78 -2.90 23.14
N CYS A 100 -12.78 -3.54 23.76
CA CYS A 100 -12.97 -4.23 25.03
C CYS A 100 -13.11 -3.26 26.21
N ALA A 101 -12.40 -2.13 26.20
CA ALA A 101 -12.52 -1.10 27.22
C ALA A 101 -13.92 -0.45 27.22
N GLU A 102 -14.55 -0.30 26.04
CA GLU A 102 -15.92 0.21 25.92
C GLU A 102 -16.98 -0.77 26.46
N LYS A 103 -16.74 -2.08 26.33
CA LYS A 103 -17.70 -3.13 26.74
C LYS A 103 -17.58 -3.57 28.20
N PHE A 104 -16.37 -3.59 28.74
CA PHE A 104 -16.10 -4.21 30.03
C PHE A 104 -15.55 -3.21 31.05
N ARG A 105 -15.79 -3.49 32.34
CA ARG A 105 -15.04 -2.81 33.42
C ARG A 105 -13.54 -3.11 33.27
N THR A 106 -12.70 -2.14 33.65
CA THR A 106 -11.24 -2.12 33.41
C THR A 106 -10.51 -3.43 33.74
N THR A 107 -10.84 -4.11 34.84
CA THR A 107 -10.16 -5.36 35.25
C THR A 107 -10.41 -6.55 34.32
N LYS A 108 -11.52 -6.59 33.58
CA LYS A 108 -11.84 -7.65 32.61
C LYS A 108 -11.50 -7.28 31.17
N ALA A 109 -11.28 -5.99 30.90
CA ALA A 109 -11.07 -5.48 29.55
C ALA A 109 -9.75 -5.98 28.94
N ALA A 110 -8.67 -6.04 29.72
CA ALA A 110 -7.36 -6.50 29.23
C ALA A 110 -7.37 -7.98 28.81
N ASP A 111 -7.95 -8.85 29.65
CA ASP A 111 -8.10 -10.28 29.34
C ASP A 111 -9.01 -10.50 28.13
N ALA A 112 -10.12 -9.75 28.05
CA ALA A 112 -11.05 -9.83 26.93
C ALA A 112 -10.36 -9.40 25.62
N SER A 113 -9.62 -8.29 25.64
CA SER A 113 -8.85 -7.79 24.50
C SER A 113 -7.84 -8.83 24.02
N SER A 114 -7.05 -9.39 24.94
CA SER A 114 -6.03 -10.39 24.62
C SER A 114 -6.64 -11.64 23.99
N LYS A 115 -7.78 -12.12 24.51
CA LYS A 115 -8.50 -13.28 23.97
C LYS A 115 -9.07 -12.99 22.58
N LEU A 116 -9.71 -11.84 22.41
CA LEU A 116 -10.31 -11.45 21.14
C LEU A 116 -9.25 -11.24 20.07
N TYR A 117 -8.17 -10.52 20.39
CA TYR A 117 -7.01 -10.36 19.51
C TYR A 117 -6.46 -11.71 19.06
N SER A 118 -6.21 -12.62 20.01
CA SER A 118 -5.63 -13.94 19.70
C SER A 118 -6.55 -14.78 18.81
N LEU A 119 -7.85 -14.77 19.11
CA LEU A 119 -8.86 -15.45 18.30
C LEU A 119 -8.85 -14.94 16.85
N TRP A 120 -8.82 -13.61 16.67
CA TRP A 120 -8.83 -13.03 15.34
C TRP A 120 -7.50 -13.18 14.61
N GLN A 121 -6.37 -13.12 15.32
CA GLN A 121 -5.07 -13.38 14.73
C GLN A 121 -5.01 -14.81 14.20
N GLN A 122 -5.45 -15.80 15.00
CA GLN A 122 -5.54 -17.19 14.56
C GLN A 122 -6.46 -17.35 13.34
N ARG A 123 -7.60 -16.66 13.34
CA ARG A 123 -8.56 -16.71 12.26
C ARG A 123 -8.00 -16.15 10.95
N ILE A 124 -7.33 -14.99 10.96
CA ILE A 124 -6.74 -14.43 9.73
C ILE A 124 -5.53 -15.23 9.24
N THR A 125 -4.86 -15.99 10.12
CA THR A 125 -3.79 -16.92 9.75
C THR A 125 -4.31 -18.29 9.28
N ASP A 126 -5.61 -18.55 9.36
CA ASP A 126 -6.20 -19.79 8.87
C ASP A 126 -6.36 -19.72 7.34
N VAL A 127 -5.61 -20.56 6.62
CA VAL A 127 -5.70 -20.66 5.15
C VAL A 127 -7.06 -21.13 4.65
N SER A 128 -7.84 -21.84 5.48
CA SER A 128 -9.18 -22.31 5.10
C SER A 128 -10.22 -21.19 5.06
N TRP A 129 -9.92 -20.04 5.67
CA TRP A 129 -10.77 -18.86 5.63
C TRP A 129 -10.16 -17.75 4.78
N ASN A 130 -10.76 -17.55 3.60
CA ASN A 130 -10.38 -16.49 2.68
C ASN A 130 -11.62 -15.62 2.36
N PRO A 131 -11.79 -14.45 3.00
CA PRO A 131 -12.96 -13.60 2.81
C PRO A 131 -12.84 -12.74 1.54
N PHE A 132 -12.28 -13.28 0.45
CA PHE A 132 -12.14 -12.61 -0.84
C PHE A 132 -12.92 -13.37 -1.91
N ASN A 133 -13.62 -12.62 -2.75
CA ASN A 133 -14.37 -13.16 -3.88
C ASN A 133 -13.68 -12.78 -5.18
N THR A 134 -13.64 -13.71 -6.13
CA THR A 134 -13.22 -13.41 -7.49
C THR A 134 -14.38 -12.80 -8.27
N VAL A 135 -14.17 -11.60 -8.78
CA VAL A 135 -15.09 -10.92 -9.71
C VAL A 135 -14.41 -10.73 -11.06
N THR A 136 -15.20 -10.72 -12.13
CA THR A 136 -14.69 -10.46 -13.47
C THR A 136 -15.10 -9.05 -13.89
N VAL A 137 -14.11 -8.19 -14.16
CA VAL A 137 -14.31 -6.83 -14.65
C VAL A 137 -13.59 -6.70 -15.98
N GLU A 138 -14.33 -6.44 -17.06
CA GLU A 138 -13.79 -6.29 -18.42
C GLU A 138 -12.93 -7.48 -18.89
N GLY A 139 -13.29 -8.69 -18.48
CA GLY A 139 -12.57 -9.92 -18.82
C GLY A 139 -11.36 -10.23 -17.91
N ASN A 140 -11.02 -9.35 -16.97
CA ASN A 140 -9.96 -9.58 -15.99
C ASN A 140 -10.54 -10.06 -14.65
N HIS A 141 -9.94 -11.11 -14.08
CA HIS A 141 -10.29 -11.59 -12.74
C HIS A 141 -9.62 -10.70 -11.68
N GLN A 142 -10.42 -10.21 -10.73
CA GLN A 142 -9.95 -9.43 -9.59
C GLN A 142 -10.50 -10.06 -8.31
N GLU A 143 -9.66 -10.20 -7.29
CA GLU A 143 -10.11 -10.56 -5.95
C GLU A 143 -10.57 -9.31 -5.21
N VAL A 144 -11.78 -9.32 -4.66
CA VAL A 144 -12.34 -8.20 -3.88
C VAL A 144 -12.77 -8.73 -2.53
N LEU A 145 -12.48 -7.99 -1.47
CA LEU A 145 -12.88 -8.35 -0.12
C LEU A 145 -14.42 -8.48 -0.04
N ASN A 146 -14.89 -9.63 0.42
CA ASN A 146 -16.30 -9.84 0.69
C ASN A 146 -16.70 -9.11 1.98
N VAL A 147 -17.16 -7.87 1.84
CA VAL A 147 -17.62 -7.09 2.99
C VAL A 147 -18.76 -7.75 3.75
N ASN A 148 -19.53 -8.65 3.12
CA ASN A 148 -20.64 -9.38 3.74
C ASN A 148 -20.23 -10.76 4.30
N ASP A 149 -18.94 -11.07 4.40
CA ASP A 149 -18.47 -12.30 5.06
C ASP A 149 -19.06 -12.41 6.48
N ASP A 150 -19.63 -13.58 6.79
CA ASP A 150 -20.37 -13.80 8.04
C ASP A 150 -19.52 -13.52 9.27
N LYS A 151 -18.23 -13.92 9.26
CA LYS A 151 -17.32 -13.71 10.40
C LYS A 151 -16.99 -12.22 10.54
N LEU A 152 -16.73 -11.52 9.43
CA LEU A 152 -16.48 -10.07 9.46
C LEU A 152 -17.71 -9.29 9.93
N GLN A 153 -18.91 -9.69 9.50
CA GLN A 153 -20.16 -9.08 9.94
C GLN A 153 -20.45 -9.33 11.42
N GLU A 154 -20.17 -10.56 11.90
CA GLU A 154 -20.22 -10.89 13.33
C GLU A 154 -19.27 -9.99 14.13
N LEU A 155 -18.02 -9.85 13.69
CA LEU A 155 -17.04 -8.97 14.36
C LEU A 155 -17.55 -7.53 14.49
N LYS A 156 -18.04 -6.98 13.37
CA LYS A 156 -18.52 -5.60 13.32
C LYS A 156 -19.73 -5.40 14.23
N LYS A 157 -20.69 -6.34 14.19
CA LYS A 157 -21.90 -6.30 15.01
C LYS A 157 -21.58 -6.45 16.48
N GLU A 158 -20.71 -7.38 16.83
CA GLU A 158 -20.40 -7.67 18.23
C GLU A 158 -19.44 -6.67 18.83
N TRP A 159 -18.36 -6.28 18.15
CA TRP A 159 -17.24 -5.53 18.72
C TRP A 159 -17.03 -4.15 18.10
N GLY A 160 -17.83 -3.77 17.12
CA GLY A 160 -17.83 -2.44 16.52
C GLY A 160 -16.79 -2.26 15.42
N GLU A 161 -16.65 -1.00 14.98
CA GLU A 161 -15.88 -0.65 13.79
C GLU A 161 -14.37 -0.83 13.98
N SER A 162 -13.85 -0.61 15.19
CA SER A 162 -12.42 -0.58 15.46
C SER A 162 -11.73 -1.94 15.18
N PRO A 163 -12.15 -3.07 15.78
CA PRO A 163 -11.61 -4.38 15.46
C PRO A 163 -11.90 -4.81 14.02
N TYR A 164 -13.11 -4.50 13.50
CA TYR A 164 -13.49 -4.79 12.12
C TYR A 164 -12.51 -4.18 11.12
N LYS A 165 -12.22 -2.88 11.26
CA LYS A 165 -11.27 -2.17 10.40
C LYS A 165 -9.86 -2.76 10.53
N ALA A 166 -9.40 -3.05 11.76
CA ALA A 166 -8.08 -3.64 11.97
C ALA A 166 -7.90 -4.99 11.27
N VAL A 167 -8.95 -5.83 11.25
CA VAL A 167 -8.94 -7.10 10.52
C VAL A 167 -8.94 -6.89 9.00
N ILE A 168 -9.73 -5.95 8.49
CA ILE A 168 -9.75 -5.60 7.07
C ILE A 168 -8.39 -5.09 6.61
N ASP A 169 -7.81 -4.14 7.35
CA ASP A 169 -6.52 -3.56 7.02
C ASP A 169 -5.45 -4.67 6.97
N ALA A 170 -5.43 -5.58 7.95
CA ALA A 170 -4.52 -6.73 7.93
C ALA A 170 -4.74 -7.67 6.74
N LEU A 171 -5.99 -8.00 6.39
CA LEU A 171 -6.29 -8.84 5.22
C LEU A 171 -5.86 -8.19 3.91
N MET A 172 -6.05 -6.88 3.77
CA MET A 172 -5.64 -6.10 2.61
C MET A 172 -4.11 -6.04 2.49
N GLU A 173 -3.41 -5.89 3.61
CA GLU A 173 -1.95 -5.98 3.66
C GLU A 173 -1.45 -7.35 3.23
N MET A 174 -2.04 -8.44 3.76
CA MET A 174 -1.68 -9.79 3.33
C MET A 174 -1.91 -10.00 1.84
N LYS A 175 -2.98 -9.40 1.28
CA LYS A 175 -3.24 -9.43 -0.16
C LYS A 175 -2.15 -8.68 -0.94
N GLU A 176 -1.82 -7.45 -0.54
CA GLU A 176 -0.81 -6.62 -1.20
C GLU A 176 0.55 -7.34 -1.28
N TYR A 177 0.91 -8.08 -0.24
CA TYR A 177 2.17 -8.81 -0.15
C TYR A 177 2.07 -10.28 -0.61
N ASN A 178 0.93 -10.70 -1.18
CA ASN A 178 0.67 -12.07 -1.65
C ASN A 178 0.81 -13.16 -0.56
N CYS A 179 0.53 -12.82 0.69
CA CYS A 179 0.60 -13.71 1.86
C CYS A 179 -0.75 -14.31 2.27
N LEU A 180 -1.82 -14.11 1.49
CA LEU A 180 -3.12 -14.72 1.78
C LEU A 180 -3.09 -16.26 1.64
N GLY A 181 -2.31 -16.77 0.67
CA GLY A 181 -2.28 -18.20 0.33
C GLY A 181 -1.40 -19.05 1.26
N ASP A 182 -0.25 -18.53 1.67
CA ASP A 182 0.73 -19.25 2.49
C ASP A 182 0.81 -18.76 3.94
N ARG A 183 0.23 -17.58 4.23
CA ARG A 183 0.26 -16.92 5.53
C ARG A 183 1.69 -16.66 6.01
N SER A 184 2.60 -16.45 5.07
CA SER A 184 3.98 -16.08 5.36
C SER A 184 4.05 -14.75 6.11
N THR A 185 4.95 -14.68 7.08
CA THR A 185 5.25 -13.43 7.77
C THR A 185 6.13 -12.56 6.88
N VAL A 186 5.63 -11.38 6.53
CA VAL A 186 6.40 -10.39 5.77
C VAL A 186 6.63 -9.14 6.60
N TYR A 187 7.84 -8.62 6.53
CA TYR A 187 8.27 -7.42 7.24
C TYR A 187 8.51 -6.29 6.25
N GLU A 188 8.12 -5.08 6.64
CA GLU A 188 8.35 -3.88 5.85
C GLU A 188 8.92 -2.75 6.71
N LEU A 189 9.81 -1.95 6.13
CA LEU A 189 10.25 -0.68 6.71
C LEU A 189 9.06 0.28 6.73
N TRP A 190 8.65 0.72 7.91
CA TRP A 190 7.44 1.51 8.08
C TRP A 190 7.73 2.85 8.76
N ASN A 191 7.13 3.90 8.22
CA ASN A 191 7.06 5.21 8.85
C ASN A 191 5.74 5.30 9.61
N TYR A 192 5.77 5.04 10.92
CA TYR A 192 4.60 5.04 11.79
C TYR A 192 3.99 6.44 11.98
N ARG A 193 4.74 7.51 11.70
CA ARG A 193 4.20 8.87 11.72
C ARG A 193 3.41 9.20 10.45
N ALA A 194 3.89 8.72 9.30
CA ALA A 194 3.26 8.95 8.01
C ALA A 194 2.27 7.84 7.60
N ASP A 195 2.18 6.76 8.37
CA ASP A 195 1.39 5.56 8.13
C ASP A 195 1.56 4.98 6.71
N ARG A 196 2.83 4.82 6.31
CA ARG A 196 3.20 4.24 5.01
C ARG A 196 4.57 3.57 5.06
N LYS A 197 4.90 2.86 3.98
CA LYS A 197 6.25 2.34 3.74
C LYS A 197 7.27 3.48 3.87
N ALA A 198 8.33 3.25 4.63
CA ALA A 198 9.46 4.15 4.74
C ALA A 198 10.35 4.01 3.50
N THR A 199 10.84 5.14 3.03
CA THR A 199 11.87 5.20 1.99
C THR A 199 13.24 4.88 2.60
N LEU A 200 14.19 4.43 1.77
CA LEU A 200 15.56 4.18 2.24
C LEU A 200 16.19 5.47 2.78
N THR A 201 15.89 6.63 2.16
CA THR A 201 16.31 7.94 2.63
C THR A 201 15.83 8.21 4.06
N GLU A 202 14.53 8.08 4.35
CA GLU A 202 13.96 8.24 5.70
C GLU A 202 14.62 7.29 6.71
N CYS A 203 14.88 6.05 6.32
CA CYS A 203 15.57 5.08 7.17
C CYS A 203 17.02 5.50 7.47
N THR A 204 17.77 5.97 6.46
CA THR A 204 19.16 6.43 6.64
C THR A 204 19.26 7.69 7.49
N GLU A 205 18.39 8.67 7.26
CA GLU A 205 18.30 9.90 8.06
C GLU A 205 17.99 9.57 9.52
N TYR A 206 16.97 8.72 9.74
CA TYR A 206 16.62 8.28 11.09
C TYR A 206 17.79 7.60 11.81
N MET A 207 18.53 6.72 11.14
CA MET A 207 19.71 6.08 11.73
C MET A 207 20.81 7.07 12.06
N ALA A 208 21.11 8.02 11.16
CA ALA A 208 22.11 9.06 11.38
C ALA A 208 21.77 9.91 12.61
N ASP A 209 20.51 10.34 12.72
CA ASP A 209 20.01 11.10 13.87
C ASP A 209 20.17 10.32 15.18
N ARG A 210 19.80 9.03 15.20
CA ARG A 210 19.97 8.19 16.40
C ARG A 210 21.42 8.04 16.81
N VAL A 211 22.34 7.89 15.86
CA VAL A 211 23.78 7.83 16.16
C VAL A 211 24.26 9.14 16.77
N GLN A 212 23.89 10.29 16.19
CA GLN A 212 24.26 11.61 16.72
C GLN A 212 23.75 11.83 18.15
N GLU A 213 22.49 11.49 18.42
CA GLU A 213 21.89 11.56 19.76
C GLU A 213 22.67 10.70 20.77
N LEU A 214 22.97 9.44 20.42
CA LEU A 214 23.72 8.52 21.30
C LEU A 214 25.14 9.03 21.57
N THR A 215 25.82 9.59 20.56
CA THR A 215 27.15 10.19 20.72
C THR A 215 27.10 11.43 21.62
N ALA A 216 26.09 12.29 21.47
CA ALA A 216 25.91 13.46 22.32
C ALA A 216 25.64 13.08 23.78
N VAL A 217 24.80 12.06 24.01
CA VAL A 217 24.50 11.54 25.36
C VAL A 217 25.76 10.98 26.03
N LYS A 218 26.57 10.20 25.31
CA LYS A 218 27.85 9.67 25.84
C LYS A 218 28.79 10.80 26.27
N ARG A 219 28.99 11.81 25.42
CA ARG A 219 29.87 12.96 25.73
C ARG A 219 29.43 13.72 26.99
N ARG A 220 28.12 13.84 27.24
CA ARG A 220 27.59 14.50 28.45
C ARG A 220 27.84 13.69 29.71
N LYS A 221 27.76 12.34 29.63
CA LYS A 221 28.03 11.46 30.78
C LYS A 221 29.50 11.44 31.16
N THR A 222 30.42 11.46 30.20
CA THR A 222 31.87 11.48 30.47
C THR A 222 32.37 12.82 31.04
N ARG A 223 31.59 13.90 30.90
CA ARG A 223 31.92 15.23 31.42
C ARG A 223 31.35 15.52 32.82
N ARG A 224 30.56 14.60 33.38
CA ARG A 224 30.00 14.68 34.74
C ARG A 224 30.76 13.72 35.63
#